data_AF-A0A5C3QGV8-F1
#
_entry.id   AF-A0A5C3QGV8-F1
#
_cell.length_a   1.000
_cell.length_b   1.000
_cell.length_c   1.000
_cell.angle_alpha   90.00
_cell.angle_beta   90.00
_cell.angle_gamma   90.00
#
_symmetry.space_group_name_H-M   'P 1'
#
loop_
_entity.id
_entity.type
_entity.pdbx_description
1 polymer ?
#
loop_
_entity_poly.entity_id
_entity_poly.type
_entity_poly.pdbx_seq_one_letter_code
_entity_poly.pdbx_strand_id
1 'polypeptide(L)'
;MTMLIRSFGMFFGASIEAVSSIIMSETKLNEASVELFERTRPVYFGVKKFEDITLRGEARSKALKSVEQGLGRVAGFYALNGKGDYVMGENLSYADVMVAALLKWFSLNLPEWEEIKGWSDGRWAKSMALLNEKYGQVV
;
A
#
# COMPACT_ATOMS: atom_id res chain seq x y z
N MET A 1 -14.07 7.87 -18.33
CA MET A 1 -13.74 7.87 -16.89
C MET A 1 -13.19 6.52 -16.40
N THR A 2 -13.80 5.38 -16.74
CA THR A 2 -13.43 4.02 -16.26
C THR A 2 -12.04 3.54 -16.69
N MET A 3 -11.54 3.92 -17.87
CA MET A 3 -10.19 3.55 -18.31
C MET A 3 -9.08 4.17 -17.46
N LEU A 4 -9.18 5.46 -17.11
CA LEU A 4 -8.15 6.16 -16.33
C LEU A 4 -8.03 5.60 -14.91
N ILE A 5 -9.16 5.29 -14.28
CA ILE A 5 -9.19 4.64 -12.96
C ILE A 5 -8.52 3.27 -13.01
N ARG A 6 -8.83 2.45 -14.03
CA ARG A 6 -8.20 1.13 -14.22
C ARG A 6 -6.70 1.25 -14.48
N SER A 7 -6.27 2.18 -15.32
CA SER A 7 -4.86 2.39 -15.63
C SER A 7 -4.05 2.81 -14.40
N PHE A 8 -4.57 3.75 -13.59
CA PHE A 8 -3.93 4.12 -12.34
C PHE A 8 -3.88 2.92 -11.37
N GLY A 9 -4.98 2.17 -11.22
CA GLY A 9 -5.01 0.99 -10.36
C GLY A 9 -3.98 -0.07 -10.74
N MET A 10 -3.83 -0.37 -12.05
CA MET A 10 -2.81 -1.30 -12.54
C MET A 10 -1.39 -0.78 -12.27
N PHE A 11 -1.13 0.49 -12.57
CA PHE A 11 0.16 1.11 -12.29
C PHE A 11 0.50 1.08 -10.81
N PHE A 12 -0.46 1.45 -9.96
CA PHE A 12 -0.30 1.50 -8.52
C PHE A 12 -0.04 0.11 -7.96
N GLY A 13 -0.83 -0.89 -8.37
CA GLY A 13 -0.63 -2.30 -8.01
C GLY A 13 0.76 -2.82 -8.36
N ALA A 14 1.24 -2.54 -9.58
CA ALA A 14 2.60 -2.92 -10.00
C ALA A 14 3.69 -2.18 -9.19
N SER A 15 3.42 -0.95 -8.75
CA SER A 15 4.36 -0.16 -7.95
C SER A 15 4.54 -0.71 -6.53
N ILE A 16 3.59 -1.51 -6.04
CA ILE A 16 3.56 -2.00 -4.66
C ILE A 16 3.55 -3.53 -4.59
N GLU A 17 3.74 -4.24 -5.71
CA GLU A 17 3.59 -5.70 -5.78
C GLU A 17 4.38 -6.41 -4.68
N ALA A 18 5.64 -6.01 -4.49
CA ALA A 18 6.54 -6.55 -3.47
C ALA A 18 6.00 -6.41 -2.04
N VAL A 19 5.19 -5.38 -1.77
CA VAL A 19 4.57 -5.16 -0.46
C VAL A 19 3.45 -6.16 -0.18
N SER A 20 2.80 -6.68 -1.22
CA SER A 20 1.66 -7.59 -1.06
C SER A 20 2.11 -8.88 -0.38
N SER A 21 3.29 -9.38 -0.74
CA SER A 21 3.88 -10.54 -0.06
C SER A 21 4.29 -10.22 1.38
N ILE A 22 4.86 -9.03 1.65
CA ILE A 22 5.28 -8.64 3.00
C ILE A 22 4.08 -8.52 3.96
N ILE A 23 3.00 -7.88 3.53
CA ILE A 23 1.85 -7.62 4.40
C ILE A 23 1.06 -8.88 4.69
N MET A 24 0.93 -9.77 3.72
CA MET A 24 0.12 -10.99 3.88
C MET A 24 0.68 -11.89 4.98
N SER A 25 2.01 -11.95 5.15
CA SER A 25 2.62 -12.70 6.24
C SER A 25 2.46 -12.07 7.63
N GLU A 26 2.19 -10.75 7.70
CA GLU A 26 2.07 -10.00 8.96
C GLU A 26 0.60 -9.67 9.30
N THR A 27 -0.35 -10.17 8.50
CA THR A 27 -1.76 -9.82 8.63
C THR A 27 -2.35 -10.41 9.91
N LYS A 28 -2.90 -9.55 10.76
CA LYS A 28 -3.58 -9.95 12.00
C LYS A 28 -4.99 -10.44 11.69
N LEU A 29 -5.23 -11.73 11.85
CA LEU A 29 -6.51 -12.39 11.58
C LEU A 29 -7.10 -12.97 12.87
N ASN A 30 -8.43 -13.08 12.92
CA ASN A 30 -9.08 -13.91 13.93
C ASN A 30 -8.86 -15.40 13.62
N GLU A 31 -8.94 -16.25 14.64
CA GLU A 31 -8.67 -17.69 14.52
C GLU A 31 -9.50 -18.35 13.41
N ALA A 32 -10.78 -17.97 13.30
CA ALA A 32 -11.69 -18.52 12.29
C ALA A 32 -11.29 -18.19 10.85
N SER A 33 -10.51 -17.13 10.62
CA SER A 33 -10.07 -16.72 9.27
C SER A 33 -8.69 -17.26 8.90
N VAL A 34 -7.88 -17.72 9.86
CA VAL A 34 -6.50 -18.17 9.63
C VAL A 34 -6.46 -19.31 8.61
N GLU A 35 -7.23 -20.38 8.82
CA GLU A 35 -7.22 -21.55 7.94
C GLU A 35 -7.55 -21.19 6.49
N LEU A 36 -8.60 -20.39 6.28
CA LEU A 36 -8.99 -19.96 4.95
C LEU A 36 -7.90 -19.11 4.30
N PHE A 37 -7.29 -18.21 5.06
CA PHE A 37 -6.27 -17.30 4.55
C PHE A 37 -5.01 -18.06 4.14
N GLU A 38 -4.48 -18.89 5.03
CA GLU A 38 -3.28 -19.70 4.78
C GLU A 38 -3.48 -20.69 3.64
N ARG A 39 -4.69 -21.22 3.46
CA ARG A 39 -5.03 -22.12 2.34
C ARG A 39 -5.09 -21.40 0.99
N THR A 40 -5.64 -20.18 0.95
CA THR A 40 -5.97 -19.49 -0.31
C THR A 40 -4.87 -18.57 -0.84
N ARG A 41 -4.05 -17.99 0.05
CA ARG A 41 -3.00 -17.04 -0.35
C ARG A 41 -1.88 -17.69 -1.18
N PRO A 42 -1.42 -18.92 -0.91
CA PRO A 42 -0.42 -19.57 -1.75
C PRO A 42 -0.88 -19.72 -3.19
N VAL A 43 -2.14 -20.12 -3.40
CA VAL A 43 -2.77 -20.23 -4.73
C VAL A 43 -2.81 -18.88 -5.43
N TYR A 44 -3.18 -17.82 -4.70
CA TYR A 44 -3.23 -16.47 -5.22
C TYR A 44 -1.86 -15.94 -5.69
N PHE A 45 -0.80 -16.23 -4.92
CA PHE A 45 0.57 -15.80 -5.22
C PHE A 45 1.37 -16.78 -6.07
N GLY A 46 0.78 -17.93 -6.44
CA GLY A 46 1.47 -18.96 -7.24
C GLY A 46 2.61 -19.66 -6.50
N VAL A 47 2.57 -19.71 -5.17
CA VAL A 47 3.57 -20.40 -4.32
C VAL A 47 3.00 -21.67 -3.70
N LYS A 48 3.88 -22.57 -3.23
CA LYS A 48 3.45 -23.89 -2.75
C LYS A 48 2.90 -23.85 -1.32
N LYS A 49 3.48 -23.02 -0.46
CA LYS A 49 3.09 -22.90 0.95
C LYS A 49 2.95 -21.45 1.37
N PHE A 50 2.26 -21.22 2.48
CA PHE A 50 2.05 -19.87 3.02
C PHE A 50 3.37 -19.24 3.50
N GLU A 51 4.26 -20.06 4.06
CA GLU A 51 5.58 -19.62 4.51
C GLU A 51 6.44 -19.10 3.35
N ASP A 52 6.22 -19.59 2.13
CA ASP A 52 6.94 -19.15 0.92
C ASP A 52 6.56 -17.70 0.51
N ILE A 53 5.46 -17.16 1.04
CA ILE A 53 5.06 -15.75 0.87
C ILE A 53 5.90 -14.83 1.77
N THR A 54 6.33 -15.33 2.92
CA THR A 54 6.98 -14.54 3.96
C THR A 54 8.40 -14.16 3.55
N LEU A 55 8.64 -12.87 3.33
CA LEU A 55 9.98 -12.36 3.03
C LEU A 55 10.75 -12.08 4.31
N ARG A 56 12.01 -12.54 4.36
CA ARG A 56 12.93 -12.35 5.50
C ARG A 56 14.30 -11.87 5.03
N GLY A 57 15.03 -11.20 5.92
CA GLY A 57 16.40 -10.73 5.69
C GLY A 57 16.52 -9.89 4.41
N GLU A 58 17.51 -10.21 3.58
CA GLU A 58 17.81 -9.48 2.35
C GLU A 58 16.62 -9.41 1.37
N ALA A 59 15.83 -10.49 1.27
CA ALA A 59 14.66 -10.51 0.38
C ALA A 59 13.62 -9.46 0.80
N ARG A 60 13.41 -9.30 2.12
CA ARG A 60 12.51 -8.28 2.67
C ARG A 60 13.07 -6.87 2.43
N SER A 61 14.35 -6.64 2.69
CA SER A 61 14.99 -5.34 2.43
C SER A 61 14.92 -4.94 0.96
N LYS A 62 15.12 -5.89 0.03
CA LYS A 62 14.98 -5.66 -1.41
C LYS A 62 13.55 -5.31 -1.80
N ALA A 63 12.57 -6.01 -1.22
CA ALA A 63 11.16 -5.73 -1.42
C ALA A 63 10.78 -4.33 -0.92
N LEU A 64 11.19 -3.95 0.30
CA LEU A 64 10.97 -2.60 0.85
C LEU A 64 11.55 -1.51 -0.04
N LYS A 65 12.79 -1.68 -0.51
CA LYS A 65 13.41 -0.74 -1.45
C LYS A 65 12.63 -0.61 -2.77
N SER A 66 12.08 -1.72 -3.28
CA SER A 66 11.23 -1.68 -4.46
C SER A 66 9.93 -0.92 -4.20
N VAL A 67 9.35 -1.05 -3.01
CA VAL A 67 8.14 -0.34 -2.58
C VAL A 67 8.42 1.15 -2.42
N GLU A 68 9.55 1.52 -1.82
CA GLU A 68 10.00 2.92 -1.72
C GLU A 68 10.09 3.56 -3.10
N GLN A 69 10.73 2.90 -4.05
CA GLN A 69 10.83 3.37 -5.44
C GLN A 69 9.46 3.48 -6.12
N GLY A 70 8.57 2.51 -5.90
CA GLY A 70 7.20 2.52 -6.39
C GLY A 70 6.40 3.70 -5.86
N LEU A 71 6.41 3.89 -4.54
CA LEU A 71 5.78 5.02 -3.88
C LEU A 71 6.39 6.35 -4.35
N GLY A 72 7.71 6.44 -4.53
CA GLY A 72 8.35 7.62 -5.09
C GLY A 72 7.81 8.01 -6.47
N ARG A 73 7.54 7.03 -7.35
CA ARG A 73 6.87 7.30 -8.64
C ARG A 73 5.44 7.79 -8.46
N VAL A 74 4.71 7.24 -7.49
CA VAL A 74 3.35 7.69 -7.13
C VAL A 74 3.37 9.12 -6.59
N ALA A 75 4.36 9.48 -5.77
CA ALA A 75 4.52 10.83 -5.23
C ALA A 75 4.71 11.85 -6.36
N GLY A 76 5.36 11.44 -7.45
CA GLY A 76 5.51 12.24 -8.67
C GLY A 76 4.18 12.76 -9.22
N PHE A 77 3.10 11.97 -9.17
CA PHE A 77 1.79 12.42 -9.67
C PHE A 77 1.23 13.61 -8.89
N TYR A 78 1.48 13.66 -7.59
CA TYR A 78 1.02 14.77 -6.77
C TYR A 78 1.82 16.05 -7.01
N ALA A 79 3.02 15.97 -7.58
CA ALA A 79 3.82 17.14 -7.95
C ALA A 79 3.37 17.77 -9.29
N LEU A 80 2.71 16.99 -10.16
CA LEU A 80 2.37 17.43 -11.53
C LEU A 80 1.33 18.55 -11.59
N ASN A 81 0.43 18.65 -10.61
CA ASN A 81 -0.69 19.60 -10.65
C ASN A 81 -0.39 20.93 -9.93
N GLY A 82 0.82 21.10 -9.39
CA GLY A 82 1.39 22.37 -8.90
C GLY A 82 0.75 22.97 -7.64
N LYS A 83 -0.55 22.79 -7.41
CA LYS A 83 -1.29 23.27 -6.24
C LYS A 83 -2.19 22.17 -5.66
N GLY A 84 -2.29 22.13 -4.34
CA GLY A 84 -3.13 21.21 -3.60
C GLY A 84 -2.45 19.90 -3.19
N ASP A 85 -3.15 19.14 -2.36
CA ASP A 85 -2.58 18.00 -1.63
C ASP A 85 -2.93 16.63 -2.23
N TYR A 86 -3.81 16.62 -3.23
CA TYR A 86 -4.34 15.41 -3.86
C TYR A 86 -3.72 15.18 -5.24
N VAL A 87 -3.90 13.96 -5.76
CA VAL A 87 -3.43 13.61 -7.12
C VAL A 87 -4.03 14.55 -8.17
N MET A 88 -5.27 15.03 -7.99
CA MET A 88 -5.92 16.02 -8.87
C MET A 88 -5.80 17.46 -8.33
N GLY A 89 -4.73 17.76 -7.61
CA GLY A 89 -4.46 19.07 -7.03
C GLY A 89 -5.31 19.34 -5.79
N GLU A 90 -6.24 20.28 -5.86
CA GLU A 90 -7.11 20.65 -4.73
C GLU A 90 -8.28 19.67 -4.55
N ASN A 91 -8.58 18.86 -5.58
CA ASN A 91 -9.70 17.95 -5.58
C ASN A 91 -9.29 16.54 -5.15
N LEU A 92 -9.98 16.01 -4.14
CA LEU A 92 -9.86 14.60 -3.77
C LEU A 92 -10.30 13.71 -4.94
N SER A 93 -9.50 12.70 -5.26
CA SER A 93 -9.79 11.73 -6.31
C SER A 93 -9.81 10.29 -5.78
N TYR A 94 -10.29 9.37 -6.61
CA TYR A 94 -10.24 7.93 -6.29
C TYR A 94 -8.80 7.42 -6.09
N ALA A 95 -7.81 8.01 -6.78
CA ALA A 95 -6.41 7.65 -6.64
C ALA A 95 -5.91 7.91 -5.21
N ASP A 96 -6.30 9.03 -4.61
CA ASP A 96 -5.95 9.39 -3.23
C ASP A 96 -6.52 8.37 -2.23
N VAL A 97 -7.77 7.95 -2.44
CA VAL A 97 -8.43 6.94 -1.60
C VAL A 97 -7.71 5.61 -1.69
N MET A 98 -7.32 5.17 -2.90
CA MET A 98 -6.55 3.93 -3.07
C MET A 98 -5.20 3.99 -2.35
N VAL A 99 -4.47 5.10 -2.49
CA VAL A 99 -3.18 5.29 -1.85
C VAL A 99 -3.32 5.24 -0.33
N ALA A 100 -4.26 6.00 0.25
CA ALA A 100 -4.43 6.03 1.69
C ALA A 100 -4.97 4.72 2.27
N ALA A 101 -5.84 3.99 1.56
CA ALA A 101 -6.30 2.67 2.00
C ALA A 101 -5.11 1.70 2.14
N LEU A 102 -4.19 1.73 1.18
CA LEU A 102 -2.97 0.93 1.25
C LEU A 102 -2.04 1.38 2.38
N LEU A 103 -1.79 2.68 2.51
CA LEU A 103 -0.94 3.23 3.59
C LEU A 103 -1.52 2.91 4.97
N LYS A 104 -2.85 2.93 5.11
CA LYS A 104 -3.53 2.50 6.33
C LYS A 104 -3.24 1.02 6.59
N TRP A 105 -3.32 0.17 5.57
CA TRP A 105 -3.01 -1.25 5.71
C TRP A 105 -1.55 -1.48 6.13
N PHE A 106 -0.61 -0.69 5.60
CA PHE A 106 0.80 -0.72 6.02
C PHE A 106 0.93 -0.34 7.50
N SER A 107 0.28 0.75 7.92
CA SER A 107 0.35 1.22 9.31
C SER A 107 -0.13 0.22 10.35
N LEU A 108 -0.99 -0.72 9.94
CA LEU A 108 -1.58 -1.72 10.83
C LEU A 108 -0.77 -3.02 10.92
N ASN A 109 -0.02 -3.36 9.85
CA ASN A 109 0.61 -4.68 9.70
C ASN A 109 2.13 -4.63 9.50
N LEU A 110 2.70 -3.51 9.04
CA LEU A 110 4.14 -3.42 8.80
C LEU A 110 4.87 -2.78 9.98
N PRO A 111 5.89 -3.45 10.54
CA PRO A 111 6.76 -2.83 11.54
C PRO A 111 7.55 -1.64 10.97
N GLU A 112 7.80 -1.61 9.66
CA GLU A 112 8.53 -0.54 8.97
C GLU A 112 7.70 0.74 8.75
N TRP A 113 6.46 0.79 9.24
CA TRP A 113 5.58 1.94 9.00
C TRP A 113 6.20 3.28 9.40
N GLU A 114 6.95 3.32 10.50
CA GLU A 114 7.62 4.54 10.97
C GLU A 114 8.65 5.07 9.98
N GLU A 115 9.32 4.19 9.24
CA GLU A 115 10.22 4.56 8.14
C GLU A 115 9.41 4.98 6.91
N ILE A 116 8.44 4.14 6.50
CA ILE A 116 7.63 4.34 5.30
C ILE A 116 6.93 5.68 5.32
N LYS A 117 6.35 6.09 6.45
CA LYS A 117 5.61 7.36 6.54
C LYS A 117 6.50 8.59 6.33
N GLY A 118 7.81 8.46 6.52
CA GLY A 118 8.81 9.50 6.29
C GLY A 118 9.31 9.60 4.84
N TRP A 119 9.10 8.57 4.02
CA TRP A 119 9.51 8.60 2.61
C TRP A 119 8.81 9.72 1.82
N SER A 120 9.44 10.10 0.70
CA SER A 120 8.94 11.18 -0.19
C SER A 120 8.63 12.47 0.59
N ASP A 121 9.58 12.89 1.43
CA ASP A 121 9.50 14.09 2.27
C ASP A 121 8.26 14.11 3.19
N GLY A 122 7.88 12.96 3.74
CA GLY A 122 6.73 12.82 4.63
C GLY A 122 5.36 12.87 3.93
N ARG A 123 5.31 12.79 2.60
CA ARG A 123 4.06 12.77 1.80
C ARG A 123 3.06 11.73 2.30
N TRP A 124 3.53 10.55 2.71
CA TRP A 124 2.65 9.44 3.07
C TRP A 124 1.98 9.64 4.43
N ALA A 125 2.70 10.20 5.40
CA ALA A 125 2.10 10.65 6.65
C ALA A 125 1.00 11.70 6.38
N LYS A 126 1.27 12.69 5.51
CA LYS A 126 0.29 13.71 5.12
C LYS A 126 -0.94 13.11 4.44
N SER A 127 -0.74 12.22 3.47
CA SER A 127 -1.81 11.59 2.69
C SER A 127 -2.74 10.76 3.58
N MET A 128 -2.16 10.02 4.53
CA MET A 128 -2.94 9.23 5.50
C MET A 128 -3.72 10.14 6.45
N ALA A 129 -3.12 11.23 6.95
CA ALA A 129 -3.79 12.17 7.85
C ALA A 129 -5.02 12.81 7.19
N LEU A 130 -4.85 13.36 5.97
CA LEU A 130 -5.92 14.02 5.21
C LEU A 130 -7.16 13.14 5.01
N LEU A 131 -6.95 11.84 4.76
CA LEU A 131 -8.04 10.91 4.51
C LEU A 131 -8.58 10.25 5.78
N ASN A 132 -7.73 9.97 6.76
CA ASN A 132 -8.17 9.34 8.00
C ASN A 132 -9.00 10.29 8.88
N GLU A 133 -8.65 11.58 8.92
CA GLU A 133 -9.42 12.57 9.68
C GLU A 133 -10.87 12.68 9.20
N LYS A 134 -11.07 12.66 7.88
CA LYS A 134 -12.38 12.87 7.27
C LYS A 134 -13.17 11.59 6.99
N TYR A 135 -12.49 10.48 6.68
CA TYR A 135 -13.13 9.26 6.19
C TYR A 135 -12.66 7.97 6.89
N GLY A 136 -11.74 8.07 7.86
CA GLY A 136 -11.15 6.91 8.54
C GLY A 136 -11.91 6.43 9.77
N GLN A 137 -13.12 6.93 10.01
CA GLN A 137 -13.94 6.57 11.16
C GLN A 137 -14.39 5.11 11.03
N VAL A 138 -14.17 4.33 12.09
CA VAL A 138 -14.72 2.97 12.24
C VAL A 138 -15.88 3.09 13.22
N VAL A 139 -17.07 2.69 12.78
CA VAL A 139 -18.31 2.75 13.57
C VAL A 139 -18.50 1.43 14.32
#